data_AF-A0A7K1EJE6-F1
#
_entry.id   AF-A0A7K1EJE6-F1
#
_cell.length_a   1.000
_cell.length_b   1.000
_cell.length_c   1.000
_cell.angle_alpha   90.00
_cell.angle_beta   90.00
_cell.angle_gamma   90.00
#
_symmetry.space_group_name_H-M   'P 1'
#
loop_
_entity.id
_entity.type
_entity.pdbx_description
1 polymer ?
#
loop_
_entity_poly.entity_id
_entity_poly.type
_entity_poly.pdbx_seq_one_letter_code
_entity_poly.pdbx_strand_id
1 'polypeptide(L)'
;MLFEHVGDIVSVYREYGDNMYDEEISQTTHAVQCARRAQEDGASTSLVLAALLHDVGHLLEIRARASTQVVADMDLRHQDSGANALSVLFGEQVTEPIRWHVEAKRFLSATDVEYERSLSSGSAASLVLQG
;
A
#
# COMPACT_ATOMS: atom_id res chain seq x y z
N MET A 1 -6.29 -12.69 12.63
CA MET A 1 -6.25 -12.87 11.16
C MET A 1 -6.90 -11.66 10.53
N LEU A 2 -6.27 -11.02 9.54
CA LEU A 2 -6.64 -9.67 9.10
C LEU A 2 -7.64 -9.66 7.92
N PHE A 3 -7.59 -10.64 7.01
CA PHE A 3 -8.57 -10.83 5.94
C PHE A 3 -8.93 -12.32 5.78
N GLU A 4 -10.21 -12.63 5.62
CA GLU A 4 -10.72 -13.98 5.31
C GLU A 4 -11.54 -13.97 4.01
N HIS A 5 -12.13 -12.82 3.68
CA HIS A 5 -12.93 -12.60 2.48
C HIS A 5 -12.63 -11.24 1.84
N VAL A 6 -12.89 -11.09 0.54
CA VAL A 6 -12.77 -9.81 -0.18
C VAL A 6 -13.60 -8.70 0.48
N GLY A 7 -14.72 -9.04 1.12
CA GLY A 7 -15.55 -8.10 1.88
C GLY A 7 -14.82 -7.40 3.04
N ASP A 8 -13.79 -8.03 3.60
CA ASP A 8 -13.00 -7.46 4.69
C ASP A 8 -12.11 -6.31 4.17
N ILE A 9 -11.56 -6.47 2.95
CA ILE A 9 -10.79 -5.42 2.27
C ILE A 9 -11.69 -4.21 2.03
N VAL A 10 -12.89 -4.44 1.49
CA VAL A 10 -13.88 -3.37 1.24
C VAL A 10 -14.24 -2.65 2.54
N SER A 11 -14.39 -3.40 3.64
CA SER A 11 -14.72 -2.82 4.95
C SER A 11 -13.59 -1.93 5.46
N VAL A 12 -12.33 -2.35 5.32
CA VAL A 12 -11.16 -1.55 5.72
C VAL A 12 -11.06 -0.26 4.91
N TYR A 13 -11.28 -0.28 3.59
CA TYR A 13 -11.32 0.94 2.78
C TYR A 13 -12.52 1.84 3.13
N ARG A 14 -13.69 1.28 3.45
CA ARG A 14 -14.84 2.08 3.87
C ARG A 14 -14.62 2.79 5.21
N GLU A 15 -13.95 2.13 6.15
CA GLU A 15 -13.78 2.65 7.50
C GLU A 15 -12.58 3.59 7.60
N TYR A 16 -11.49 3.29 6.90
CA TYR A 16 -10.21 3.99 7.06
C TYR A 16 -9.70 4.66 5.79
N GLY A 17 -10.32 4.43 4.63
CA GLY A 17 -9.82 4.92 3.34
C GLY A 17 -9.92 6.43 3.13
N ASP A 18 -10.72 7.13 3.95
CA ASP A 18 -10.81 8.60 3.95
C ASP A 18 -9.68 9.26 4.78
N ASN A 19 -8.86 8.47 5.48
CA ASN A 19 -7.63 8.99 6.08
C ASN A 19 -6.67 9.47 4.98
N MET A 20 -5.92 10.52 5.28
CA MET A 20 -4.99 11.13 4.33
C MET A 20 -3.83 10.18 4.01
N TYR A 21 -3.50 10.07 2.73
CA TYR A 21 -2.29 9.41 2.24
C TYR A 21 -1.11 10.38 2.28
N ASP A 22 -1.31 11.57 1.72
CA ASP A 22 -0.44 12.72 1.83
C ASP A 22 -1.26 13.99 2.09
N GLU A 23 -0.71 15.18 1.87
CA GLU A 23 -1.41 16.44 2.13
C GLU A 23 -2.58 16.70 1.16
N GLU A 24 -2.65 16.00 0.02
CA GLU A 24 -3.56 16.31 -1.08
C GLU A 24 -4.66 15.27 -1.28
N ILE A 25 -4.38 13.99 -1.01
CA ILE A 25 -5.34 12.90 -1.31
C ILE A 25 -5.50 11.89 -0.19
N SER A 26 -6.68 11.26 -0.14
CA SER A 26 -6.96 10.15 0.78
C SER A 26 -6.35 8.82 0.30
N GLN A 27 -6.23 7.86 1.21
CA GLN A 27 -5.76 6.49 0.93
C GLN A 27 -6.58 5.83 -0.19
N THR A 28 -7.92 5.94 -0.16
CA THR A 28 -8.78 5.42 -1.23
C THR A 28 -8.52 6.11 -2.57
N THR A 29 -8.35 7.44 -2.55
CA THR A 29 -8.11 8.22 -3.78
C THR A 29 -6.79 7.81 -4.42
N HIS A 30 -5.73 7.70 -3.62
CA HIS A 30 -4.42 7.22 -4.06
C HIS A 30 -4.51 5.83 -4.69
N ALA A 31 -5.08 4.87 -3.94
CA ALA A 31 -5.24 3.49 -4.38
C ALA A 31 -5.99 3.36 -5.73
N VAL A 32 -7.12 4.06 -5.87
CA VAL A 32 -7.94 4.03 -7.09
C VAL A 32 -7.20 4.66 -8.27
N GLN A 33 -6.47 5.76 -8.07
CA GLN A 33 -5.68 6.38 -9.13
C GLN A 33 -4.56 5.45 -9.62
N CYS A 34 -3.85 4.78 -8.72
CA CYS A 34 -2.81 3.80 -9.05
C CYS A 34 -3.38 2.63 -9.86
N ALA A 35 -4.49 2.05 -9.40
CA ALA A 35 -5.17 0.96 -10.11
C ALA A 35 -5.66 1.39 -11.50
N ARG A 36 -6.24 2.60 -11.61
CA ARG A 36 -6.74 3.13 -12.88
C ARG A 36 -5.62 3.33 -13.89
N ARG A 37 -4.48 3.89 -13.47
CA ARG A 37 -3.30 4.06 -14.35
C ARG A 37 -2.80 2.71 -14.86
N ALA A 38 -2.65 1.72 -13.96
CA ALA A 38 -2.26 0.37 -14.36
C ALA A 38 -3.23 -0.22 -15.40
N GLN A 39 -4.54 0.00 -15.22
CA GLN A 39 -5.56 -0.46 -16.16
C GLN A 39 -5.47 0.27 -17.51
N GLU A 40 -5.27 1.59 -17.52
CA GLU A 40 -5.10 2.41 -18.73
C GLU A 40 -3.85 2.01 -19.53
N ASP A 41 -2.80 1.58 -18.84
CA ASP A 41 -1.56 1.06 -19.44
C ASP A 41 -1.68 -0.40 -19.94
N GLY A 42 -2.86 -1.02 -19.80
CA GLY A 42 -3.10 -2.40 -20.26
C GLY A 42 -2.43 -3.47 -19.39
N ALA A 43 -2.16 -3.16 -18.12
CA ALA A 43 -1.58 -4.12 -17.18
C ALA A 43 -2.48 -5.35 -16.96
N SER A 44 -1.87 -6.44 -16.48
CA SER A 44 -2.62 -7.63 -16.07
C SER A 44 -3.56 -7.32 -14.91
N THR A 45 -4.67 -8.07 -14.79
CA THR A 45 -5.60 -7.92 -13.66
C THR A 45 -4.88 -8.07 -12.31
N SER A 46 -3.90 -8.97 -12.21
CA SER A 46 -3.09 -9.14 -11.00
C SER A 46 -2.33 -7.86 -10.64
N LEU A 47 -1.73 -7.17 -11.62
CA LEU A 47 -0.99 -5.93 -11.38
C LEU A 47 -1.92 -4.76 -11.07
N VAL A 48 -3.10 -4.69 -11.70
CA VAL A 48 -4.14 -3.70 -11.36
C VAL A 48 -4.58 -3.88 -9.90
N LEU A 49 -4.80 -5.13 -9.46
CA LEU A 49 -5.12 -5.44 -8.06
C LEU A 49 -3.95 -5.10 -7.12
N ALA A 50 -2.72 -5.40 -7.51
CA ALA A 50 -1.56 -5.03 -6.71
C ALA A 50 -1.45 -3.52 -6.54
N ALA A 51 -1.61 -2.74 -7.62
CA ALA A 51 -1.59 -1.28 -7.58
C ALA A 51 -2.70 -0.71 -6.69
N LEU A 52 -3.91 -1.29 -6.74
CA LEU A 52 -5.02 -0.91 -5.87
C LEU A 52 -4.70 -1.14 -4.38
N LEU A 53 -4.04 -2.25 -4.06
CA LEU A 53 -3.94 -2.76 -2.70
C LEU A 53 -2.55 -2.55 -2.05
N HIS A 54 -1.59 -1.97 -2.75
CA HIS A 54 -0.20 -1.93 -2.29
C HIS A 54 0.00 -1.24 -0.94
N ASP A 55 -0.82 -0.23 -0.64
CA ASP A 55 -0.77 0.52 0.62
C ASP A 55 -1.82 0.06 1.66
N VAL A 56 -2.50 -1.08 1.45
CA VAL A 56 -3.53 -1.55 2.40
C VAL A 56 -2.97 -1.77 3.81
N GLY A 57 -1.66 -2.02 3.94
CA GLY A 57 -0.95 -2.12 5.22
C GLY A 57 -1.12 -0.87 6.09
N HIS A 58 -1.18 0.33 5.50
CA HIS A 58 -1.43 1.56 6.26
C HIS A 58 -2.83 1.57 6.90
N LEU A 59 -3.84 1.08 6.18
CA LEU A 59 -5.20 0.99 6.73
C LEU A 59 -5.29 -0.03 7.86
N LEU A 60 -4.53 -1.14 7.76
CA LEU A 60 -4.42 -2.13 8.83
C LEU A 60 -3.73 -1.54 10.07
N GLU A 61 -2.70 -0.72 9.89
CA GLU A 61 -2.06 0.00 10.99
C GLU A 61 -3.00 0.99 11.68
N ILE A 62 -3.79 1.76 10.91
CA ILE A 62 -4.78 2.69 11.46
C ILE A 62 -5.83 1.91 12.29
N ARG A 63 -6.35 0.81 11.74
CA ARG A 63 -7.31 -0.07 12.42
C ARG A 63 -6.75 -0.61 13.73
N ALA A 64 -5.50 -1.08 13.73
CA ALA A 64 -4.84 -1.61 14.93
C ALA A 64 -4.66 -0.53 16.01
N ARG A 65 -4.30 0.71 15.62
CA ARG A 65 -4.18 1.84 16.56
C ARG A 65 -5.54 2.23 17.15
N ALA A 66 -6.61 2.14 16.37
CA ALA A 66 -7.98 2.45 16.82
C ALA A 66 -8.55 1.42 17.81
N SER A 67 -8.12 0.15 17.75
CA SER A 67 -8.72 -0.93 18.52
C SER A 67 -8.16 -1.11 19.95
N THR A 68 -7.23 -0.25 20.41
CA THR A 68 -6.49 -0.38 21.70
C THR A 68 -5.81 -1.75 21.92
N GLN A 69 -5.79 -2.62 20.91
CA GLN A 69 -4.91 -3.78 20.91
C GLN A 69 -3.49 -3.26 20.80
N VAL A 70 -2.71 -3.48 21.85
CA VAL A 70 -1.25 -3.36 21.78
C VAL A 70 -0.80 -4.43 20.80
N VAL A 71 -0.71 -4.07 19.52
CA VAL A 71 -0.01 -4.89 18.53
C VAL A 71 1.48 -4.61 18.73
N ALA A 72 1.97 -5.04 19.90
CA ALA A 72 3.38 -5.31 20.07
C ALA A 72 3.74 -6.28 18.94
N ASP A 73 4.74 -5.92 18.15
CA ASP A 73 5.25 -6.71 17.01
C ASP A 73 4.56 -6.56 15.65
N MET A 74 3.75 -5.51 15.41
CA MET A 74 3.53 -5.11 14.01
C MET A 74 4.81 -4.46 13.49
N ASP A 75 5.55 -5.22 12.69
CA ASP A 75 6.57 -4.67 11.80
C ASP A 75 5.93 -3.51 11.03
N LEU A 76 6.42 -2.28 11.26
CA LEU A 76 5.90 -1.01 10.71
C LEU A 76 6.15 -0.89 9.19
N ARG A 77 6.40 -2.03 8.54
CA ARG A 77 6.59 -2.20 7.10
C ARG A 77 5.24 -2.52 6.49
N HIS A 78 4.51 -1.48 6.09
CA HIS A 78 3.17 -1.59 5.52
C HIS A 78 3.13 -2.49 4.26
N GLN A 79 4.24 -2.54 3.52
CA GLN A 79 4.43 -3.44 2.39
C GLN A 79 4.38 -4.92 2.80
N ASP A 80 4.97 -5.27 3.94
CA ASP A 80 5.02 -6.64 4.43
C ASP A 80 3.72 -7.04 5.12
N SER A 81 3.17 -6.16 5.96
CA SER A 81 1.90 -6.40 6.64
C SER A 81 0.74 -6.51 5.64
N GLY A 82 0.70 -5.64 4.62
CA GLY A 82 -0.27 -5.68 3.54
C GLY A 82 -0.16 -6.96 2.71
N ALA A 83 1.05 -7.29 2.22
CA ALA A 83 1.26 -8.50 1.43
C ALA A 83 0.91 -9.78 2.21
N ASN A 84 1.33 -9.86 3.48
CA ASN A 84 1.02 -11.00 4.34
C ASN A 84 -0.49 -11.16 4.56
N ALA A 85 -1.20 -10.07 4.86
CA ALA A 85 -2.65 -10.10 5.05
C ALA A 85 -3.40 -10.53 3.78
N LEU A 86 -2.92 -10.14 2.60
CA LEU A 86 -3.53 -10.45 1.31
C LEU A 86 -3.20 -11.86 0.78
N SER A 87 -2.13 -12.49 1.27
CA SER A 87 -1.64 -13.81 0.79
C SER A 87 -2.64 -14.96 0.94
N VAL A 88 -3.63 -14.80 1.82
CA VAL A 88 -4.71 -15.78 2.00
C VAL A 88 -5.79 -15.68 0.91
N LEU A 89 -5.85 -14.55 0.20
CA LEU A 89 -6.85 -14.27 -0.84
C LEU A 89 -6.24 -14.23 -2.24
N PHE A 90 -4.98 -13.84 -2.37
CA PHE A 90 -4.32 -13.63 -3.65
C PHE A 90 -2.94 -14.30 -3.71
N GLY A 91 -2.56 -14.78 -4.90
CA GLY A 91 -1.24 -15.36 -5.14
C GLY A 91 -0.14 -14.32 -5.35
N GLU A 92 1.08 -14.81 -5.58
CA GLU A 92 2.32 -14.02 -5.67
C GLU A 92 2.27 -12.90 -6.72
N GLN A 93 1.52 -13.08 -7.81
CA GLN A 93 1.35 -12.04 -8.83
C GLN A 93 0.71 -10.76 -8.30
N VAL A 94 -0.01 -10.83 -7.18
CA VAL A 94 -0.56 -9.66 -6.47
C VAL A 94 0.32 -9.32 -5.28
N THR A 95 0.69 -10.30 -4.46
CA THR A 95 1.34 -10.02 -3.16
C THR A 95 2.80 -9.62 -3.27
N GLU A 96 3.55 -10.13 -4.25
CA GLU A 96 4.97 -9.77 -4.38
C GLU A 96 5.18 -8.34 -4.87
N PRO A 97 4.46 -7.82 -5.89
CA PRO A 97 4.55 -6.39 -6.21
C PRO A 97 4.22 -5.49 -5.01
N ILE A 98 3.25 -5.89 -4.18
CA ILE A 98 2.92 -5.18 -2.93
C ILE A 98 4.09 -5.25 -1.95
N ARG A 99 4.68 -6.42 -1.72
CA ARG A 99 5.81 -6.60 -0.79
C ARG A 99 7.03 -5.78 -1.19
N TRP A 100 7.30 -5.71 -2.50
CA TRP A 100 8.51 -5.08 -3.03
C TRP A 100 8.36 -3.59 -3.34
N HIS A 101 7.17 -2.99 -3.22
CA HIS A 101 6.96 -1.61 -3.71
C HIS A 101 7.83 -0.56 -2.99
N VAL A 102 8.12 -0.74 -1.69
CA VAL A 102 9.05 0.15 -0.95
C VAL A 102 10.48 0.00 -1.47
N GLU A 103 10.95 -1.23 -1.67
CA GLU A 103 12.30 -1.47 -2.21
C GLU A 103 12.42 -1.00 -3.67
N ALA A 104 11.35 -1.11 -4.46
CA ALA A 104 11.28 -0.56 -5.81
C ALA A 104 11.44 0.97 -5.79
N LYS A 105 10.75 1.67 -4.87
CA LYS A 105 10.93 3.11 -4.67
C LYS A 105 12.38 3.44 -4.30
N ARG A 106 12.96 2.73 -3.32
CA ARG A 106 14.35 2.94 -2.88
C ARG A 106 15.35 2.74 -4.02
N PHE A 107 15.19 1.68 -4.80
CA PHE A 107 16.03 1.41 -5.96
C PHE A 107 15.94 2.52 -7.01
N LEU A 108 14.73 2.92 -7.40
CA LEU A 108 14.55 3.96 -8.41
C LEU A 108 15.07 5.32 -7.93
N SER A 109 14.81 5.71 -6.68
CA SER A 109 15.37 6.94 -6.11
C SER A 109 16.89 6.93 -6.03
N ALA A 110 17.53 5.77 -5.80
CA ALA A 110 18.98 5.66 -5.75
C ALA A 110 19.64 5.61 -7.14
N THR A 111 18.91 5.22 -8.18
CA THR A 111 19.48 4.95 -9.52
C THR A 111 19.02 5.94 -10.60
N ASP A 112 17.96 6.71 -10.33
CA ASP A 112 17.39 7.70 -11.24
C ASP A 112 17.07 9.00 -10.48
N VAL A 113 17.89 10.03 -10.74
CA VAL A 113 17.74 11.35 -10.12
C VAL A 113 16.44 12.05 -10.51
N GLU A 114 15.91 11.78 -11.70
CA GLU A 114 14.64 12.36 -12.13
C GLU A 114 13.47 11.66 -11.43
N TYR A 115 13.58 10.35 -11.17
CA TYR A 115 12.62 9.65 -10.32
C TYR A 115 12.61 10.20 -8.89
N GLU A 116 13.79 10.37 -8.28
CA GLU A 116 13.91 10.95 -6.93
C GLU A 116 13.22 12.33 -6.84
N ARG A 117 13.44 13.19 -7.84
CA ARG A 117 12.81 14.52 -7.92
C ARG A 117 11.31 14.50 -8.16
N SER A 118 10.77 13.40 -8.70
CA SER A 118 9.35 13.26 -9.00
C SER A 118 8.50 12.81 -7.81
N LEU A 119 9.13 12.41 -6.70
CA LEU A 119 8.41 11.95 -5.51
C LEU A 119 7.51 13.05 -4.94
N SER A 120 6.28 12.68 -4.55
CA SER A 120 5.42 13.55 -3.75
C SER A 120 6.06 13.84 -2.40
N SER A 121 5.59 14.89 -1.71
CA SER A 121 6.04 15.22 -0.35
C SER A 121 5.91 14.04 0.62
N GLY A 122 4.77 13.33 0.58
CA GLY A 122 4.54 12.11 1.37
C GLY A 122 5.47 10.95 0.99
N SER A 123 5.72 10.76 -0.30
CA SER A 123 6.62 9.70 -0.79
C SER A 123 8.08 9.96 -0.41
N ALA A 124 8.51 11.22 -0.48
CA ALA A 124 9.85 11.65 -0.09
C ALA A 124 10.04 11.56 1.44
N ALA A 125 9.05 12.00 2.23
CA ALA A 125 9.09 11.89 3.69
C ALA A 125 9.16 10.43 4.15
N SER A 126 8.35 9.55 3.54
CA SER A 126 8.38 8.11 3.85
C SER A 126 9.68 7.44 3.40
N LEU A 127 10.28 7.86 2.29
CA LEU A 127 11.57 7.33 1.83
C LEU A 127 12.67 7.51 2.90
N VAL A 128 12.73 8.69 3.55
CA VAL A 128 13.70 8.95 4.63
C VAL A 128 13.55 7.99 5.81
N LEU A 129 12.30 7.63 6.15
CA LEU A 129 12.01 6.69 7.24
C LEU A 129 12.27 5.22 6.86
N GLN A 130 12.28 4.92 5.56
CA GLN A 130 12.46 3.58 5.00
C GLN A 130 13.93 3.23 4.73
N GLY A 131 14.84 4.21 4.88
CA GLY A 131 16.29 4.06 4.67
C GLY A 131 16.68 3.85 3.22
#